data_AF-A0A0W1B2Q7-F1
#
_entry.id   AF-A0A0W1B2Q7-F1
#
_cell.length_a   1.000
_cell.length_b   1.000
_cell.length_c   1.000
_cell.angle_alpha   90.00
_cell.angle_beta   90.00
_cell.angle_gamma   90.00
#
_symmetry.space_group_name_H-M   'P 1'
#
loop_
_entity.id
_entity.type
_entity.pdbx_description
1 polymer ?
#
loop_
_entity_poly.entity_id
_entity_poly.type
_entity_poly.pdbx_seq_one_letter_code
_entity_poly.pdbx_strand_id
1 'polypeptide(L)'
;MNKLMVSFFIVLMLVGCSSNNSLTSDGNHAESIPEKSAETVLPSPTLPPSAEPLPTPSMEKTEAYLDTEKLKMNFGFADAEGRNILVTGHEKGLDQEMAQLNEAIGDQGNVLKVKFNKWQDGTENSNGREMAHNLVNLAGYLFTVEEANATPDETYYLTDQKDFKVDALLPIESLEGQEALSTVEESVHQRIIETKKREIQKIWKLADLSTDRQLYLVQFVRLDQDMLFSLVWKEKDKFTFMDYPAVIQGDEYSVWRVDDGGEVMPEMFSILFAAETSEGPLLGLNWWGSEGVNTFFLKKEGDSFKEMDIQYGRYTSPL
;
A
#
# COMPACT_ATOMS: atom_id res chain seq x y z
N MET A 1 10.60 4.84 -52.65
CA MET A 1 11.04 5.48 -51.39
C MET A 1 11.28 4.37 -50.39
N ASN A 2 12.54 3.98 -50.22
CA ASN A 2 12.97 2.88 -49.35
C ASN A 2 12.91 3.35 -47.90
N LYS A 3 12.22 2.61 -47.03
CA LYS A 3 12.41 2.75 -45.58
C LYS A 3 13.37 1.65 -45.12
N LEU A 4 14.57 2.12 -44.80
CA LEU A 4 15.67 1.40 -44.20
C LEU A 4 15.23 0.92 -42.81
N MET A 5 15.19 -0.39 -42.62
CA MET A 5 14.91 -1.04 -41.34
C MET A 5 16.26 -1.24 -40.64
N VAL A 6 16.55 -0.43 -39.63
CA VAL A 6 17.77 -0.56 -38.80
C VAL A 6 17.37 -1.31 -37.54
N SER A 7 17.62 -2.62 -37.53
CA SER A 7 17.58 -3.45 -36.33
C SER A 7 18.86 -3.22 -35.52
N PHE A 8 18.74 -2.77 -34.28
CA PHE A 8 19.84 -2.71 -33.35
C PHE A 8 19.90 -4.03 -32.56
N PHE A 9 20.93 -4.82 -32.84
CA PHE A 9 21.34 -5.98 -32.06
C PHE A 9 22.17 -5.48 -30.86
N ILE A 10 21.78 -5.81 -29.64
CA ILE A 10 22.68 -5.71 -28.47
C ILE A 10 22.90 -7.14 -27.96
N VAL A 11 24.10 -7.64 -28.21
CA VAL A 11 24.67 -8.85 -27.62
C VAL A 11 25.54 -8.39 -26.45
N LEU A 12 25.26 -8.89 -25.24
CA LEU A 12 26.19 -8.86 -24.12
C LEU A 12 26.30 -10.27 -23.55
N MET A 13 27.42 -10.91 -23.88
CA MET A 13 27.94 -12.08 -23.18
C MET A 13 29.08 -11.64 -22.27
N LEU A 14 29.23 -12.36 -21.15
CA LEU A 14 30.44 -12.83 -20.43
C LEU A 14 30.11 -12.85 -18.90
N VAL A 15 29.96 -14.02 -18.25
CA VAL A 15 31.02 -14.91 -17.67
C VAL A 15 31.87 -14.16 -16.62
N GLY A 16 32.08 -14.57 -15.36
CA GLY A 16 31.73 -15.76 -14.60
C GLY A 16 32.52 -15.82 -13.27
N CYS A 17 32.28 -16.88 -12.49
CA CYS A 17 33.13 -17.54 -11.48
C CYS A 17 33.38 -16.93 -10.07
N SER A 18 32.60 -17.44 -9.10
CA SER A 18 33.01 -18.23 -7.90
C SER A 18 34.50 -18.28 -7.50
N SER A 19 34.81 -18.16 -6.20
CA SER A 19 35.54 -19.22 -5.44
C SER A 19 35.42 -19.13 -3.90
N ASN A 20 35.32 -20.32 -3.30
CA ASN A 20 35.37 -20.71 -1.89
C ASN A 20 36.74 -20.53 -1.21
N ASN A 21 36.74 -20.51 0.13
CA ASN A 21 37.54 -21.34 1.08
C ASN A 21 37.75 -20.55 2.40
N SER A 22 37.96 -21.10 3.60
CA SER A 22 37.90 -22.44 4.21
C SER A 22 38.43 -22.25 5.66
N LEU A 23 38.33 -23.32 6.47
CA LEU A 23 39.01 -23.61 7.75
C LEU A 23 38.21 -23.19 9.00
N THR A 24 37.54 -24.09 9.73
CA THR A 24 38.02 -25.19 10.62
C THR A 24 38.94 -24.73 11.77
N SER A 25 38.48 -24.96 13.00
CA SER A 25 39.31 -25.56 14.05
C SER A 25 38.45 -26.23 15.11
N ASP A 26 38.75 -27.50 15.33
CA ASP A 26 38.33 -28.38 16.42
C ASP A 26 38.71 -27.87 17.81
N GLY A 27 38.13 -28.49 18.85
CA GLY A 27 38.81 -28.59 20.15
C GLY A 27 37.94 -28.94 21.36
N ASN A 28 37.69 -30.23 21.57
CA ASN A 28 37.22 -30.85 22.82
C ASN A 28 37.97 -30.36 24.07
N HIS A 29 37.30 -30.31 25.23
CA HIS A 29 37.76 -31.02 26.43
C HIS A 29 36.67 -31.20 27.49
N ALA A 30 36.72 -32.37 28.12
CA ALA A 30 35.74 -32.95 29.03
C ALA A 30 36.04 -32.65 30.52
N GLU A 31 35.02 -32.97 31.34
CA GLU A 31 35.07 -33.44 32.74
C GLU A 31 35.63 -32.53 33.84
N SER A 32 34.80 -32.21 34.84
CA SER A 32 34.69 -33.04 36.07
C SER A 32 33.85 -32.35 37.16
N ILE A 33 33.08 -33.18 37.87
CA ILE A 33 32.27 -32.89 39.06
C ILE A 33 33.16 -33.03 40.31
N PRO A 34 32.82 -32.37 41.43
CA PRO A 34 32.63 -33.17 42.64
C PRO A 34 31.39 -32.81 43.48
N GLU A 35 30.78 -33.88 43.99
CA GLU A 35 30.09 -34.11 45.29
C GLU A 35 30.40 -33.09 46.41
N LYS A 36 29.62 -32.91 47.49
CA LYS A 36 28.32 -33.39 48.03
C LYS A 36 28.32 -32.81 49.46
N SER A 37 27.23 -32.26 49.95
CA SER A 37 27.02 -32.21 51.40
C SER A 37 25.54 -32.32 51.70
N ALA A 38 25.22 -33.32 52.52
CA ALA A 38 23.89 -33.68 52.94
C ALA A 38 23.55 -32.92 54.22
N GLU A 39 22.35 -32.36 54.29
CA GLU A 39 21.77 -31.96 55.57
C GLU A 39 20.30 -32.41 55.66
N THR A 40 19.95 -32.78 56.88
CA THR A 40 18.90 -33.70 57.27
C THR A 40 17.51 -33.07 57.27
N VAL A 41 16.54 -33.86 56.83
CA VAL A 41 15.11 -33.56 56.63
C VAL A 41 14.35 -33.41 57.97
N LEU A 42 13.49 -32.39 58.06
CA LEU A 42 12.29 -32.37 58.90
C LEU A 42 11.05 -32.38 57.99
N PRO A 43 9.95 -33.09 58.34
CA PRO A 43 8.82 -33.28 57.44
C PRO A 43 7.88 -32.07 57.48
N SER A 44 7.63 -31.49 56.30
CA SER A 44 6.54 -30.54 56.05
C SER A 44 5.39 -31.22 55.30
N PRO A 45 4.15 -30.75 55.49
CA PRO A 45 2.93 -31.49 55.20
C PRO A 45 2.64 -31.63 53.70
N THR A 46 2.06 -32.78 53.34
CA THR A 46 1.59 -33.13 52.00
C THR A 46 0.62 -32.10 51.45
N LEU A 47 1.03 -31.38 50.40
CA LEU A 47 0.13 -30.64 49.50
C LEU A 47 -0.45 -31.60 48.45
N PRO A 48 -1.73 -31.46 48.08
CA PRO A 48 -2.34 -32.27 47.02
C PRO A 48 -1.70 -31.95 45.65
N PRO A 49 -1.73 -32.91 44.70
CA PRO A 49 -1.05 -32.75 43.42
C PRO A 49 -1.62 -31.59 42.62
N SER A 50 -0.71 -30.68 42.22
CA SER A 50 -0.95 -29.59 41.28
C SER A 50 -1.46 -30.19 39.97
N ALA A 51 -2.69 -29.85 39.59
CA ALA A 51 -3.20 -30.15 38.27
C ALA A 51 -2.30 -29.45 37.22
N GLU A 52 -1.83 -30.21 36.25
CA GLU A 52 -1.18 -29.66 35.05
C GLU A 52 -2.13 -28.66 34.38
N PRO A 53 -1.67 -27.46 33.99
CA PRO A 53 -2.49 -26.57 33.20
C PRO A 53 -2.75 -27.24 31.84
N LEU A 54 -4.04 -27.44 31.54
CA LEU A 54 -4.51 -27.81 30.21
C LEU A 54 -3.88 -26.89 29.16
N PRO A 55 -3.39 -27.43 28.03
CA PRO A 55 -2.88 -26.59 26.96
C PRO A 55 -3.99 -25.66 26.48
N THR A 56 -3.79 -24.36 26.67
CA THR A 56 -4.59 -23.32 26.01
C THR A 56 -4.51 -23.59 24.51
N PRO A 57 -5.65 -23.78 23.80
CA PRO A 57 -5.60 -23.88 22.36
C PRO A 57 -5.01 -22.58 21.84
N SER A 58 -3.81 -22.68 21.26
CA SER A 58 -3.27 -21.64 20.41
C SER A 58 -4.28 -21.49 19.27
N MET A 59 -5.08 -20.42 19.32
CA MET A 59 -5.83 -19.98 18.16
C MET A 59 -4.77 -19.56 17.13
N GLU A 60 -4.38 -20.50 16.27
CA GLU A 60 -3.75 -20.16 15.01
C GLU A 60 -4.74 -19.23 14.29
N LYS A 61 -4.47 -17.93 14.36
CA LYS A 61 -5.12 -16.95 13.50
C LYS A 61 -4.77 -17.38 12.08
N THR A 62 -5.70 -18.05 11.40
CA THR A 62 -5.54 -18.36 9.99
C THR A 62 -5.38 -17.00 9.30
N GLU A 63 -4.19 -16.74 8.77
CA GLU A 63 -3.92 -15.49 8.08
C GLU A 63 -4.89 -15.39 6.89
N ALA A 64 -5.79 -14.41 6.94
CA ALA A 64 -6.68 -14.12 5.83
C ALA A 64 -5.85 -13.39 4.77
N TYR A 65 -5.73 -13.99 3.59
CA TYR A 65 -5.07 -13.38 2.45
C TYR A 65 -6.09 -12.92 1.42
N LEU A 66 -5.85 -11.74 0.86
CA LEU A 66 -6.55 -11.20 -0.30
C LEU A 66 -6.03 -11.84 -1.59
N ASP A 67 -6.95 -12.26 -2.45
CA ASP A 67 -6.67 -12.78 -3.78
C ASP A 67 -6.70 -11.63 -4.79
N THR A 68 -5.52 -11.22 -5.29
CA THR A 68 -5.39 -10.07 -6.19
C THR A 68 -6.05 -10.29 -7.54
N GLU A 69 -6.25 -11.53 -7.98
CA GLU A 69 -6.85 -11.86 -9.28
C GLU A 69 -8.36 -11.59 -9.31
N LYS A 70 -8.98 -11.41 -8.14
CA LYS A 70 -10.40 -11.09 -8.02
C LYS A 70 -10.68 -9.59 -8.01
N LEU A 71 -9.64 -8.78 -7.88
CA LEU A 71 -9.78 -7.33 -7.85
C LEU A 71 -10.20 -6.84 -9.24
N LYS A 72 -11.18 -5.95 -9.26
CA LYS A 72 -11.71 -5.29 -10.45
C LYS A 72 -11.56 -3.78 -10.33
N MET A 73 -11.65 -3.05 -11.44
CA MET A 73 -11.59 -1.59 -11.48
C MET A 73 -12.93 -0.95 -11.06
N ASN A 74 -13.39 -1.19 -9.84
CA ASN A 74 -14.63 -0.63 -9.30
C ASN A 74 -14.30 0.48 -8.30
N PHE A 75 -14.14 1.71 -8.80
CA PHE A 75 -13.88 2.86 -7.96
C PHE A 75 -15.00 3.88 -8.10
N GLY A 76 -15.27 4.60 -7.01
CA GLY A 76 -16.21 5.70 -7.01
C GLY A 76 -15.85 6.75 -5.99
N PHE A 77 -16.59 7.85 -5.98
CA PHE A 77 -16.40 8.91 -5.00
C PHE A 77 -17.72 9.28 -4.31
N ALA A 78 -17.61 9.74 -3.07
CA ALA A 78 -18.76 10.03 -2.23
C ALA A 78 -19.40 11.39 -2.53
N ASP A 79 -20.71 11.49 -2.33
CA ASP A 79 -21.43 12.77 -2.37
C ASP A 79 -21.09 13.67 -1.16
N ALA A 80 -21.59 14.90 -1.19
CA ALA A 80 -21.29 15.91 -0.18
C ALA A 80 -21.83 15.56 1.23
N GLU A 81 -22.77 14.63 1.30
CA GLU A 81 -23.42 14.20 2.53
C GLU A 81 -22.89 12.85 3.03
N GLY A 82 -22.03 12.19 2.25
CA GLY A 82 -21.52 10.86 2.52
C GLY A 82 -22.56 9.74 2.37
N ARG A 83 -23.72 10.01 1.76
CA ARG A 83 -24.85 9.07 1.71
C ARG A 83 -24.82 8.19 0.47
N ASN A 84 -24.19 8.65 -0.59
CA ASN A 84 -24.06 7.91 -1.82
C ASN A 84 -22.62 7.92 -2.32
N ILE A 85 -22.26 6.85 -3.03
CA ILE A 85 -21.00 6.73 -3.78
C ILE A 85 -21.38 6.52 -5.24
N LEU A 86 -20.77 7.30 -6.14
CA LEU A 86 -20.95 7.14 -7.58
C LEU A 86 -19.72 6.45 -8.17
N VAL A 87 -19.91 5.25 -8.69
CA VAL A 87 -18.91 4.52 -9.48
C VAL A 87 -18.97 4.99 -10.93
N THR A 88 -17.88 5.58 -11.41
CA THR A 88 -17.75 6.07 -12.79
C THR A 88 -16.75 5.20 -13.57
N GLY A 89 -16.46 5.55 -14.83
CA GLY A 89 -15.51 4.79 -15.67
C GLY A 89 -16.07 3.50 -16.29
N HIS A 90 -17.35 3.21 -16.08
CA HIS A 90 -18.05 2.09 -16.69
C HIS A 90 -19.20 2.55 -17.59
N GLU A 91 -19.49 1.76 -18.61
CA GLU A 91 -20.68 1.93 -19.45
C GLU A 91 -21.93 1.34 -18.76
N LYS A 92 -23.10 1.84 -19.16
CA LYS A 92 -24.41 1.31 -18.72
C LYS A 92 -24.59 -0.16 -19.15
N GLY A 93 -25.24 -0.97 -18.30
CA GLY A 93 -25.60 -2.35 -18.62
C GLY A 93 -24.90 -3.42 -17.77
N LEU A 94 -24.11 -3.02 -16.76
CA LEU A 94 -23.45 -3.88 -15.79
C LEU A 94 -24.22 -4.00 -14.47
N ASP A 95 -25.52 -3.69 -14.46
CA ASP A 95 -26.37 -3.66 -13.27
C ASP A 95 -26.29 -4.95 -12.44
N GLN A 96 -26.20 -6.12 -13.10
CA GLN A 96 -26.09 -7.42 -12.40
C GLN A 96 -24.76 -7.59 -11.67
N GLU A 97 -23.67 -7.09 -12.25
CA GLU A 97 -22.34 -7.13 -11.66
C GLU A 97 -22.24 -6.13 -10.50
N MET A 98 -22.72 -4.90 -10.73
CA MET A 98 -22.74 -3.83 -9.74
C MET A 98 -23.61 -4.19 -8.53
N ALA A 99 -24.70 -4.94 -8.73
CA ALA A 99 -25.53 -5.45 -7.65
C ALA A 99 -24.83 -6.47 -6.73
N GLN A 100 -23.68 -7.04 -7.11
CA GLN A 100 -22.91 -7.93 -6.23
C GLN A 100 -22.02 -7.15 -5.24
N LEU A 101 -21.66 -5.90 -5.58
CA LEU A 101 -20.79 -5.08 -4.74
C LEU A 101 -21.57 -4.64 -3.49
N ASN A 102 -21.03 -4.97 -2.32
CA ASN A 102 -21.71 -4.80 -1.04
C ASN A 102 -20.83 -4.16 0.05
N GLU A 103 -19.56 -3.91 -0.26
CA GLU A 103 -18.62 -3.19 0.60
C GLU A 103 -17.91 -2.09 -0.20
N ALA A 104 -17.64 -0.98 0.46
CA ALA A 104 -16.77 0.09 -0.02
C ALA A 104 -15.63 0.30 0.97
N ILE A 105 -14.40 0.33 0.47
CA ILE A 105 -13.18 0.53 1.26
C ILE A 105 -12.68 1.94 0.95
N GLY A 106 -12.75 2.81 1.94
CA GLY A 106 -12.28 4.20 1.90
C GLY A 106 -10.98 4.39 2.66
N ASP A 107 -10.61 5.66 2.86
CA ASP A 107 -9.36 6.06 3.54
C ASP A 107 -9.05 5.22 4.78
N GLN A 108 -7.77 4.85 4.92
CA GLN A 108 -7.20 4.05 6.02
C GLN A 108 -7.84 2.66 6.19
N GLY A 109 -8.42 2.11 5.14
CA GLY A 109 -9.07 0.79 5.15
C GLY A 109 -10.44 0.81 5.80
N ASN A 110 -11.06 1.98 5.96
CA ASN A 110 -12.41 2.10 6.52
C ASN A 110 -13.43 1.40 5.61
N VAL A 111 -14.09 0.37 6.14
CA VAL A 111 -15.07 -0.42 5.41
C VAL A 111 -16.48 0.08 5.69
N LEU A 112 -17.23 0.38 4.63
CA LEU A 112 -18.63 0.75 4.66
C LEU A 112 -19.46 -0.34 3.98
N LYS A 113 -20.65 -0.61 4.53
CA LYS A 113 -21.66 -1.39 3.80
C LYS A 113 -22.32 -0.49 2.78
N VAL A 114 -22.50 -1.03 1.57
CA VAL A 114 -23.13 -0.29 0.47
C VAL A 114 -24.12 -1.16 -0.24
N LYS A 115 -25.09 -0.51 -0.88
CA LYS A 115 -26.10 -1.18 -1.68
C LYS A 115 -26.25 -0.49 -3.02
N PHE A 116 -26.15 -1.30 -4.08
CA PHE A 116 -26.45 -0.82 -5.42
C PHE A 116 -27.89 -0.30 -5.51
N ASN A 117 -28.04 0.92 -6.01
CA ASN A 117 -29.33 1.55 -6.22
C ASN A 117 -29.76 1.44 -7.69
N LYS A 118 -28.98 2.06 -8.58
CA LYS A 118 -29.27 2.13 -10.02
C LYS A 118 -28.10 2.69 -10.81
N TRP A 119 -28.15 2.54 -12.12
CA TRP A 119 -27.49 3.47 -13.02
C TRP A 119 -28.11 4.88 -12.93
N GLN A 120 -27.27 5.89 -12.83
CA GLN A 120 -27.60 7.30 -12.95
C GLN A 120 -27.16 7.79 -14.34
N ASP A 121 -28.09 8.32 -15.13
CA ASP A 121 -27.75 9.00 -16.37
C ASP A 121 -27.19 10.39 -16.05
N GLY A 122 -26.13 10.80 -16.77
CA GLY A 122 -25.57 12.13 -16.66
C GLY A 122 -26.53 13.21 -17.20
N THR A 123 -26.34 14.45 -16.77
CA THR A 123 -27.17 15.59 -17.19
C THR A 123 -26.36 16.61 -17.98
N GLU A 124 -27.07 17.47 -18.72
CA GLU A 124 -26.47 18.60 -19.45
C GLU A 124 -25.80 19.63 -18.52
N ASN A 125 -26.08 19.59 -17.21
CA ASN A 125 -25.48 20.47 -16.21
C ASN A 125 -24.14 19.97 -15.68
N SER A 126 -23.66 18.81 -16.15
CA SER A 126 -22.37 18.29 -15.73
C SER A 126 -21.24 19.21 -16.16
N ASN A 127 -20.39 19.59 -15.21
CA ASN A 127 -19.13 20.27 -15.51
C ASN A 127 -17.99 19.27 -15.79
N GLY A 128 -18.29 17.96 -15.86
CA GLY A 128 -17.32 16.89 -16.09
C GLY A 128 -16.35 16.63 -14.93
N ARG A 129 -16.50 17.31 -13.78
CA ARG A 129 -15.65 17.10 -12.61
C ARG A 129 -16.19 16.00 -11.74
N GLU A 130 -15.33 15.06 -11.36
CA GLU A 130 -15.64 13.98 -10.44
C GLU A 130 -15.46 14.46 -9.00
N MET A 131 -16.30 15.43 -8.63
CA MET A 131 -16.37 16.02 -7.29
C MET A 131 -17.79 15.91 -6.74
N ALA A 132 -17.91 15.83 -5.43
CA ALA A 132 -19.16 15.68 -4.68
C ALA A 132 -20.27 16.64 -5.15
N HIS A 133 -19.94 17.91 -5.44
CA HIS A 133 -20.92 18.91 -5.87
C HIS A 133 -21.49 18.65 -7.29
N ASN A 134 -20.77 17.90 -8.13
CA ASN A 134 -21.17 17.58 -9.50
C ASN A 134 -21.68 16.14 -9.65
N LEU A 135 -21.60 15.32 -8.59
CA LEU A 135 -21.98 13.90 -8.60
C LEU A 135 -23.37 13.67 -9.20
N VAL A 136 -24.37 14.49 -8.82
CA VAL A 136 -25.76 14.36 -9.30
C VAL A 136 -25.94 14.59 -10.81
N ASN A 137 -24.93 15.18 -11.46
CA ASN A 137 -24.93 15.43 -12.90
C ASN A 137 -24.09 14.42 -13.68
N LEU A 138 -23.32 13.57 -13.01
CA LEU A 138 -22.45 12.60 -13.65
C LEU A 138 -23.18 11.29 -13.93
N ALA A 139 -22.77 10.63 -15.02
CA ALA A 139 -23.22 9.29 -15.32
C ALA A 139 -22.41 8.28 -14.49
N GLY A 140 -23.06 7.23 -13.97
CA GLY A 140 -22.38 6.18 -13.23
C GLY A 140 -23.34 5.28 -12.45
N TYR A 141 -22.78 4.29 -11.76
CA TYR A 141 -23.54 3.41 -10.87
C TYR A 141 -23.62 4.01 -9.48
N LEU A 142 -24.84 4.32 -9.05
CA LEU A 142 -25.09 4.92 -7.75
C LEU A 142 -25.27 3.84 -6.69
N PHE A 143 -24.48 3.94 -5.62
CA PHE A 143 -24.57 3.12 -4.43
C PHE A 143 -25.01 3.97 -3.26
N THR A 144 -25.87 3.42 -2.41
CA THR A 144 -26.24 4.03 -1.13
C THR A 144 -25.37 3.44 -0.03
N VAL A 145 -24.83 4.29 0.83
CA VAL A 145 -24.08 3.88 2.02
C VAL A 145 -25.07 3.48 3.12
N GLU A 146 -24.84 2.33 3.74
CA GLU A 146 -25.68 1.78 4.81
C GLU A 146 -25.06 2.02 6.18
N GLU A 147 -25.90 2.33 7.19
CA GLU A 147 -25.57 2.46 8.62
C GLU A 147 -24.63 3.62 9.03
N ALA A 148 -23.64 3.94 8.21
CA ALA A 148 -22.67 5.03 8.39
C ALA A 148 -22.70 6.00 7.19
N ASN A 149 -21.84 7.02 7.24
CA ASN A 149 -21.60 7.93 6.12
C ASN A 149 -20.18 7.75 5.61
N ALA A 150 -20.02 7.82 4.29
CA ALA A 150 -18.73 8.05 3.67
C ALA A 150 -18.19 9.44 4.03
N THR A 151 -16.88 9.58 4.13
CA THR A 151 -16.22 10.90 4.09
C THR A 151 -16.56 11.58 2.76
N PRO A 152 -17.11 12.80 2.78
CA PRO A 152 -17.48 13.51 1.56
C PRO A 152 -16.32 13.67 0.58
N ASP A 153 -16.62 13.54 -0.71
CA ASP A 153 -15.67 13.75 -1.82
C ASP A 153 -14.44 12.83 -1.83
N GLU A 154 -14.38 11.82 -0.95
CA GLU A 154 -13.31 10.82 -0.94
C GLU A 154 -13.55 9.71 -1.96
N THR A 155 -12.46 9.09 -2.41
CA THR A 155 -12.48 7.92 -3.29
C THR A 155 -12.67 6.64 -2.49
N TYR A 156 -13.44 5.70 -3.03
CA TYR A 156 -13.72 4.39 -2.45
C TYR A 156 -13.50 3.29 -3.47
N TYR A 157 -13.02 2.14 -3.00
CA TYR A 157 -12.96 0.90 -3.75
C TYR A 157 -14.16 0.01 -3.42
N LEU A 158 -14.98 -0.35 -4.41
CA LEU A 158 -16.18 -1.18 -4.19
C LEU A 158 -15.95 -2.64 -4.55
N THR A 159 -16.41 -3.53 -3.68
CA THR A 159 -16.15 -4.96 -3.80
C THR A 159 -17.29 -5.82 -3.24
N ASP A 160 -17.29 -7.11 -3.60
CA ASP A 160 -18.09 -8.13 -2.92
C ASP A 160 -17.24 -8.73 -1.78
N GLN A 161 -17.77 -8.76 -0.55
CA GLN A 161 -17.17 -9.44 0.61
C GLN A 161 -16.77 -10.92 0.37
N LYS A 162 -17.32 -11.56 -0.68
CA LYS A 162 -16.89 -12.90 -1.11
C LYS A 162 -15.50 -12.89 -1.74
N ASP A 163 -15.15 -11.81 -2.42
CA ASP A 163 -13.93 -11.67 -3.21
C ASP A 163 -12.86 -10.86 -2.48
N PHE A 164 -13.27 -9.86 -1.69
CA PHE A 164 -12.37 -9.14 -0.79
C PHE A 164 -12.60 -9.58 0.66
N LYS A 165 -11.55 -10.10 1.30
CA LYS A 165 -11.60 -10.48 2.72
C LYS A 165 -11.11 -9.31 3.56
N VAL A 166 -12.03 -8.59 4.20
CA VAL A 166 -11.70 -7.45 5.06
C VAL A 166 -10.77 -7.82 6.22
N ASP A 167 -10.78 -9.08 6.65
CA ASP A 167 -9.83 -9.60 7.66
C ASP A 167 -8.37 -9.62 7.19
N ALA A 168 -8.13 -9.48 5.88
CA ALA A 168 -6.80 -9.32 5.29
C ALA A 168 -6.30 -7.87 5.38
N LEU A 169 -7.16 -6.90 5.74
CA LEU A 169 -6.75 -5.51 5.89
C LEU A 169 -5.77 -5.36 7.05
N LEU A 170 -4.75 -4.55 6.83
CA LEU A 170 -3.78 -4.15 7.83
C LEU A 170 -4.29 -2.89 8.53
N PRO A 171 -4.07 -2.76 9.86
CA PRO A 171 -4.34 -1.51 10.54
C PRO A 171 -3.44 -0.41 9.99
N ILE A 172 -4.01 0.77 9.79
CA ILE A 172 -3.32 1.96 9.27
C ILE A 172 -3.43 3.06 10.30
N GLU A 173 -2.28 3.64 10.65
CA GLU A 173 -2.18 4.88 11.40
C GLU A 173 -1.43 5.89 10.51
N SER A 174 -2.21 6.74 9.83
CA SER A 174 -1.67 7.79 8.97
C SER A 174 -1.18 8.96 9.81
N LEU A 175 -0.06 9.57 9.42
CA LEU A 175 0.46 10.77 10.07
C LEU A 175 0.12 12.00 9.23
N GLU A 176 -0.39 13.05 9.88
CA GLU A 176 -0.72 14.30 9.23
C GLU A 176 0.26 15.42 9.60
N GLY A 177 0.54 16.29 8.63
CA GLY A 177 1.29 17.54 8.83
C GLY A 177 2.65 17.33 9.52
N GLN A 178 2.85 17.98 10.68
CA GLN A 178 4.13 17.97 11.39
C GLN A 178 4.54 16.59 11.93
N GLU A 179 3.60 15.66 12.10
CA GLU A 179 3.91 14.31 12.55
C GLU A 179 4.55 13.47 11.42
N ALA A 180 4.12 13.67 10.18
CA ALA A 180 4.79 13.10 9.01
C ALA A 180 6.22 13.67 8.80
N LEU A 181 6.46 14.87 9.35
CA LEU A 181 7.78 15.53 9.42
C LEU A 181 8.63 15.12 10.63
N SER A 182 8.10 14.28 11.54
CA SER A 182 8.88 13.77 12.67
C SER A 182 10.12 13.03 12.17
N THR A 183 11.22 13.12 12.92
CA THR A 183 12.54 12.69 12.46
C THR A 183 12.53 11.20 12.15
N VAL A 184 12.58 10.87 10.85
CA VAL A 184 12.74 9.49 10.37
C VAL A 184 14.02 8.92 10.95
N GLU A 185 13.99 7.67 11.40
CA GLU A 185 15.15 7.01 12.00
C GLU A 185 16.36 7.05 11.05
N GLU A 186 17.53 7.42 11.56
CA GLU A 186 18.74 7.54 10.75
C GLU A 186 19.11 6.21 10.06
N SER A 187 18.79 5.08 10.69
CA SER A 187 18.97 3.73 10.11
C SER A 187 18.17 3.55 8.81
N VAL A 188 16.93 4.05 8.77
CA VAL A 188 16.06 4.03 7.58
C VAL A 188 16.66 4.90 6.49
N HIS A 189 17.07 6.13 6.86
CA HIS A 189 17.70 7.08 5.95
C HIS A 189 18.96 6.49 5.28
N GLN A 190 19.91 5.98 6.08
CA GLN A 190 21.14 5.37 5.57
C GLN A 190 20.87 4.16 4.69
N ARG A 191 19.94 3.27 5.09
CA ARG A 191 19.63 2.07 4.31
C ARG A 191 19.07 2.39 2.93
N ILE A 192 18.25 3.43 2.82
CA ILE A 192 17.68 3.87 1.55
C ILE A 192 18.78 4.47 0.65
N ILE A 193 19.66 5.33 1.18
CA ILE A 193 20.82 5.86 0.43
C ILE A 193 21.74 4.73 -0.05
N GLU A 194 22.06 3.78 0.83
CA GLU A 194 22.90 2.63 0.49
C GLU A 194 22.29 1.77 -0.61
N THR A 195 20.96 1.62 -0.63
CA THR A 195 20.25 0.82 -1.61
C THR A 195 20.14 1.54 -2.95
N LYS A 196 19.78 2.82 -2.93
CA LYS A 196 19.53 3.62 -4.14
C LYS A 196 20.77 4.24 -4.74
N LYS A 197 21.88 4.27 -3.99
CA LYS A 197 23.14 4.94 -4.37
C LYS A 197 22.91 6.40 -4.77
N ARG A 198 22.00 7.07 -4.05
CA ARG A 198 21.54 8.42 -4.34
C ARG A 198 21.16 9.11 -3.03
N GLU A 199 21.62 10.34 -2.85
CA GLU A 199 21.30 11.15 -1.67
C GLU A 199 19.80 11.47 -1.60
N ILE A 200 19.28 11.54 -0.39
CA ILE A 200 17.88 11.89 -0.12
C ILE A 200 17.78 13.42 0.02
N GLN A 201 16.84 14.02 -0.70
CA GLN A 201 16.51 15.44 -0.57
C GLN A 201 15.50 15.66 0.56
N LYS A 202 14.44 14.84 0.60
CA LYS A 202 13.38 14.86 1.62
C LYS A 202 12.87 13.44 1.86
N ILE A 203 12.52 13.13 3.10
CA ILE A 203 11.91 11.84 3.49
C ILE A 203 10.83 12.09 4.53
N TRP A 204 9.72 11.38 4.39
CA TRP A 204 8.57 11.44 5.29
C TRP A 204 8.07 10.05 5.59
N LYS A 205 7.61 9.82 6.83
CA LYS A 205 6.81 8.64 7.15
C LYS A 205 5.34 8.98 6.89
N LEU A 206 4.71 8.27 5.97
CA LEU A 206 3.31 8.47 5.61
C LEU A 206 2.37 7.78 6.59
N ALA A 207 2.68 6.54 6.98
CA ALA A 207 1.86 5.76 7.90
C ALA A 207 2.63 4.63 8.57
N ASP A 208 2.13 4.20 9.73
CA ASP A 208 2.41 2.89 10.30
C ASP A 208 1.30 1.91 9.85
N LEU A 209 1.69 0.75 9.32
CA LEU A 209 0.83 -0.25 8.66
C LEU A 209 0.80 -1.56 9.48
N SER A 210 0.65 -1.41 10.80
CA SER A 210 0.92 -2.33 11.92
C SER A 210 2.28 -2.13 12.61
N THR A 211 2.53 -2.88 13.69
CA THR A 211 3.62 -2.62 14.66
C THR A 211 5.03 -2.64 14.07
N ASP A 212 5.27 -3.39 13.00
CA ASP A 212 6.60 -3.56 12.40
C ASP A 212 6.67 -3.14 10.92
N ARG A 213 5.64 -2.44 10.44
CA ARG A 213 5.47 -2.05 9.04
C ARG A 213 5.20 -0.57 8.90
N GLN A 214 5.90 0.06 7.97
CA GLN A 214 5.92 1.51 7.83
C GLN A 214 5.99 1.87 6.35
N LEU A 215 5.28 2.92 5.95
CA LEU A 215 5.32 3.47 4.61
C LEU A 215 6.00 4.84 4.62
N TYR A 216 6.93 5.04 3.71
CA TYR A 216 7.65 6.30 3.54
C TYR A 216 7.51 6.85 2.13
N LEU A 217 7.54 8.18 2.02
CA LEU A 217 7.75 8.92 0.79
C LEU A 217 9.17 9.46 0.80
N VAL A 218 9.93 9.24 -0.27
CA VAL A 218 11.33 9.66 -0.37
C VAL A 218 11.53 10.40 -1.69
N GLN A 219 11.92 11.68 -1.62
CA GLN A 219 12.39 12.43 -2.77
C GLN A 219 13.92 12.46 -2.75
N PHE A 220 14.54 12.08 -3.86
CA PHE A 220 16.00 12.02 -3.98
C PHE A 220 16.57 13.31 -4.58
N VAL A 221 17.82 13.61 -4.24
CA VAL A 221 18.57 14.72 -4.85
C VAL A 221 18.62 14.53 -6.35
N ARG A 222 18.20 15.53 -7.11
CA ARG A 222 18.26 15.57 -8.58
C ARG A 222 19.67 15.27 -9.11
N LEU A 223 19.76 14.49 -10.18
CA LEU A 223 21.01 14.25 -10.93
C LEU A 223 20.79 14.74 -12.36
N ASP A 224 21.38 15.87 -12.74
CA ASP A 224 21.18 16.52 -14.04
C ASP A 224 19.70 16.72 -14.41
N GLN A 225 19.12 15.92 -15.31
CA GLN A 225 17.69 15.97 -15.66
C GLN A 225 16.89 14.84 -15.03
N ASP A 226 17.57 13.90 -14.36
CA ASP A 226 16.97 12.72 -13.77
C ASP A 226 16.40 13.05 -12.39
N MET A 227 15.09 12.89 -12.29
CA MET A 227 14.30 13.06 -11.08
C MET A 227 13.89 11.68 -10.56
N LEU A 228 13.81 11.54 -9.24
CA LEU A 228 13.35 10.30 -8.61
C LEU A 228 12.67 10.62 -7.29
N PHE A 229 11.47 10.09 -7.12
CA PHE A 229 10.94 9.79 -5.80
C PHE A 229 10.60 8.30 -5.71
N SER A 230 10.48 7.80 -4.49
CA SER A 230 10.02 6.44 -4.22
C SER A 230 8.99 6.42 -3.10
N LEU A 231 8.04 5.49 -3.21
CA LEU A 231 7.30 4.98 -2.06
C LEU A 231 8.06 3.77 -1.51
N VAL A 232 8.28 3.74 -0.21
CA VAL A 232 9.13 2.74 0.45
C VAL A 232 8.35 2.08 1.57
N TRP A 233 8.07 0.79 1.39
CA TRP A 233 7.56 -0.05 2.45
C TRP A 233 8.71 -0.67 3.22
N LYS A 234 8.71 -0.48 4.54
CA LYS A 234 9.64 -1.14 5.46
C LYS A 234 8.87 -2.17 6.26
N GLU A 235 9.36 -3.40 6.30
CA GLU A 235 8.91 -4.45 7.21
C GLU A 235 10.13 -4.99 7.96
N LYS A 236 10.23 -4.69 9.26
CA LYS A 236 11.45 -4.95 10.05
C LYS A 236 12.67 -4.30 9.35
N ASP A 237 13.63 -5.11 8.89
CA ASP A 237 14.85 -4.67 8.18
C ASP A 237 14.75 -4.82 6.64
N LYS A 238 13.60 -5.26 6.12
CA LYS A 238 13.36 -5.43 4.69
C LYS A 238 12.70 -4.19 4.11
N PHE A 239 13.10 -3.84 2.91
CA PHE A 239 12.61 -2.67 2.20
C PHE A 239 12.07 -3.10 0.84
N THR A 240 10.90 -2.62 0.48
CA THR A 240 10.26 -2.80 -0.82
C THR A 240 9.98 -1.44 -1.42
N PHE A 241 10.43 -1.22 -2.66
CA PHE A 241 10.41 0.09 -3.30
C PHE A 241 9.45 0.11 -4.48
N MET A 242 8.68 1.20 -4.59
CA MET A 242 8.09 1.65 -5.84
C MET A 242 8.84 2.90 -6.28
N ASP A 243 9.52 2.86 -7.41
CA ASP A 243 10.31 3.98 -7.93
C ASP A 243 9.55 4.70 -9.04
N TYR A 244 9.53 6.03 -8.98
CA TYR A 244 8.95 6.90 -9.99
C TYR A 244 10.06 7.76 -10.64
N PRO A 245 10.85 7.17 -11.56
CA PRO A 245 11.84 7.94 -12.31
C PRO A 245 11.15 8.87 -13.30
N ALA A 246 11.68 10.07 -13.47
CA ALA A 246 11.26 11.03 -14.49
C ALA A 246 12.47 11.78 -15.06
N VAL A 247 12.32 12.29 -16.27
CA VAL A 247 13.33 13.13 -16.94
C VAL A 247 12.68 14.45 -17.29
N ILE A 248 13.32 15.56 -16.90
CA ILE A 248 12.83 16.91 -17.23
C ILE A 248 12.93 17.14 -18.74
N GLN A 249 11.80 17.33 -19.42
CA GLN A 249 11.70 17.52 -20.88
C GLN A 249 11.41 18.97 -21.30
N GLY A 250 11.85 19.96 -20.52
CA GLY A 250 11.64 21.37 -20.84
C GLY A 250 11.74 22.23 -19.59
N ASP A 251 10.59 22.67 -19.09
CA ASP A 251 10.49 23.31 -17.78
C ASP A 251 10.38 22.26 -16.66
N GLU A 252 10.75 22.70 -15.46
CA GLU A 252 10.77 21.87 -14.25
C GLU A 252 9.40 21.86 -13.55
N TYR A 253 8.37 22.38 -14.22
CA TYR A 253 7.09 22.70 -13.58
C TYR A 253 6.14 21.51 -13.50
N SER A 254 6.35 20.48 -14.33
CA SER A 254 5.52 19.27 -14.34
C SER A 254 6.39 18.03 -14.60
N VAL A 255 6.93 17.46 -13.53
CA VAL A 255 7.87 16.33 -13.61
C VAL A 255 7.11 15.00 -13.60
N TRP A 256 6.25 14.80 -12.61
CA TRP A 256 5.44 13.59 -12.42
C TRP A 256 3.95 13.86 -12.63
N ARG A 257 3.47 15.03 -12.19
CA ARG A 257 2.09 15.49 -12.37
C ARG A 257 2.08 16.94 -12.86
N VAL A 258 0.96 17.35 -13.45
CA VAL A 258 0.73 18.74 -13.87
C VAL A 258 0.85 19.65 -12.65
N ASP A 259 1.67 20.70 -12.81
CA ASP A 259 2.00 21.74 -11.84
C ASP A 259 2.61 21.25 -10.51
N ASP A 260 3.30 20.11 -10.51
CA ASP A 260 3.96 19.59 -9.30
C ASP A 260 5.27 20.31 -8.92
N GLY A 261 5.80 21.15 -9.80
CA GLY A 261 7.04 21.90 -9.57
C GLY A 261 8.27 21.03 -9.36
N GLY A 262 8.23 19.74 -9.74
CA GLY A 262 9.30 18.79 -9.46
C GLY A 262 9.45 18.42 -7.98
N GLU A 263 8.39 18.58 -7.18
CA GLU A 263 8.35 18.18 -5.78
C GLU A 263 7.23 17.17 -5.52
N VAL A 264 7.51 16.24 -4.60
CA VAL A 264 6.47 15.43 -3.96
C VAL A 264 6.34 15.83 -2.49
N MET A 265 5.12 15.80 -1.98
CA MET A 265 4.82 16.12 -0.59
C MET A 265 3.86 15.08 0.00
N PRO A 266 3.89 14.81 1.31
CA PRO A 266 2.99 13.85 1.95
C PRO A 266 1.50 14.08 1.65
N GLU A 267 1.09 15.35 1.58
CA GLU A 267 -0.31 15.75 1.34
C GLU A 267 -0.81 15.37 -0.06
N MET A 268 0.09 15.01 -0.97
CA MET A 268 -0.27 14.48 -2.28
C MET A 268 -0.74 13.02 -2.21
N PHE A 269 -0.55 12.32 -1.09
CA PHE A 269 -0.84 10.90 -0.97
C PHE A 269 -1.81 10.62 0.17
N SER A 270 -2.83 9.80 -0.09
CA SER A 270 -3.63 9.16 0.96
C SER A 270 -3.70 7.66 0.73
N ILE A 271 -3.80 6.90 1.83
CA ILE A 271 -3.77 5.45 1.79
C ILE A 271 -5.22 4.97 1.83
N LEU A 272 -5.69 4.42 0.72
CA LEU A 272 -7.01 3.82 0.67
C LEU A 272 -7.04 2.59 1.56
N PHE A 273 -6.10 1.66 1.38
CA PHE A 273 -5.95 0.52 2.29
C PHE A 273 -4.57 -0.14 2.15
N ALA A 274 -4.26 -1.03 3.07
CA ALA A 274 -3.16 -1.97 2.98
C ALA A 274 -3.72 -3.36 3.34
N ALA A 275 -3.33 -4.40 2.61
CA ALA A 275 -3.84 -5.75 2.82
C ALA A 275 -2.76 -6.81 2.64
N GLU A 276 -2.92 -7.93 3.34
CA GLU A 276 -2.08 -9.12 3.15
C GLU A 276 -2.52 -9.92 1.93
N THR A 277 -1.56 -10.39 1.15
CA THR A 277 -1.78 -11.38 0.09
C THR A 277 -0.82 -12.54 0.28
N SER A 278 -1.02 -13.66 -0.43
CA SER A 278 -0.10 -14.79 -0.40
C SER A 278 1.31 -14.47 -0.92
N GLU A 279 1.48 -13.35 -1.64
CA GLU A 279 2.76 -12.94 -2.24
C GLU A 279 3.41 -11.75 -1.49
N GLY A 280 2.72 -11.22 -0.47
CA GLY A 280 3.12 -10.06 0.32
C GLY A 280 2.08 -8.94 0.31
N PRO A 281 2.40 -7.75 0.83
CA PRO A 281 1.44 -6.66 0.95
C PRO A 281 0.94 -6.15 -0.40
N LEU A 282 -0.33 -5.75 -0.41
CA LEU A 282 -0.98 -4.93 -1.41
C LEU A 282 -1.30 -3.56 -0.78
N LEU A 283 -0.97 -2.47 -1.47
CA LEU A 283 -1.34 -1.11 -1.08
C LEU A 283 -2.35 -0.54 -2.06
N GLY A 284 -3.40 0.09 -1.58
CA GLY A 284 -4.24 1.01 -2.35
C GLY A 284 -3.95 2.45 -1.97
N LEU A 285 -3.66 3.29 -2.97
CA LEU A 285 -3.22 4.67 -2.78
C LEU A 285 -4.01 5.62 -3.66
N ASN A 286 -4.26 6.82 -3.14
CA ASN A 286 -4.60 8.00 -3.93
C ASN A 286 -3.36 8.87 -4.06
N TRP A 287 -3.13 9.40 -5.26
CA TRP A 287 -2.11 10.41 -5.56
C TRP A 287 -2.77 11.64 -6.16
N TRP A 288 -2.90 12.67 -5.34
CA TRP A 288 -3.43 13.99 -5.69
C TRP A 288 -2.43 14.81 -6.50
N GLY A 289 -2.95 15.56 -7.46
CA GLY A 289 -2.23 16.58 -8.22
C GLY A 289 -3.16 17.74 -8.60
N SER A 290 -2.62 18.73 -9.29
CA SER A 290 -3.34 19.96 -9.66
C SER A 290 -4.63 19.68 -10.46
N GLU A 291 -4.62 18.66 -11.31
CA GLU A 291 -5.77 18.34 -12.18
C GLU A 291 -6.77 17.34 -11.57
N GLY A 292 -6.38 16.58 -10.55
CA GLY A 292 -7.12 15.39 -10.18
C GLY A 292 -6.42 14.43 -9.23
N VAL A 293 -7.03 13.25 -9.11
CA VAL A 293 -6.55 12.14 -8.25
C VAL A 293 -6.31 10.93 -9.12
N ASN A 294 -5.13 10.30 -8.99
CA ASN A 294 -4.93 8.93 -9.50
C ASN A 294 -5.03 7.96 -8.34
N THR A 295 -5.93 7.00 -8.44
CA THR A 295 -6.09 5.89 -7.49
C THR A 295 -5.55 4.63 -8.14
N PHE A 296 -4.69 3.89 -7.45
CA PHE A 296 -4.05 2.69 -8.00
C PHE A 296 -3.62 1.74 -6.90
N PHE A 297 -3.34 0.49 -7.29
CA PHE A 297 -2.85 -0.54 -6.39
C PHE A 297 -1.39 -0.88 -6.66
N LEU A 298 -0.60 -1.02 -5.59
CA LEU A 298 0.78 -1.50 -5.62
C LEU A 298 0.83 -2.92 -5.06
N LYS A 299 1.18 -3.89 -5.91
CA LYS A 299 1.40 -5.28 -5.51
C LYS A 299 2.89 -5.55 -5.36
N LYS A 300 3.27 -6.25 -4.30
CA LYS A 300 4.66 -6.70 -4.13
C LYS A 300 5.01 -7.76 -5.18
N GLU A 301 6.08 -7.52 -5.92
CA GLU A 301 6.72 -8.48 -6.83
C GLU A 301 8.21 -8.58 -6.46
N GLY A 302 8.59 -9.66 -5.77
CA GLY A 302 9.95 -9.82 -5.26
C GLY A 302 10.29 -8.79 -4.17
N ASP A 303 11.33 -7.98 -4.42
CA ASP A 303 11.79 -6.90 -3.53
C ASP A 303 11.32 -5.50 -3.98
N SER A 304 10.41 -5.44 -4.95
CA SER A 304 9.83 -4.20 -5.48
C SER A 304 8.30 -4.23 -5.44
N PHE A 305 7.69 -3.07 -5.54
CA PHE A 305 6.28 -2.95 -5.89
C PHE A 305 6.12 -2.77 -7.39
N LYS A 306 4.92 -3.08 -7.86
CA LYS A 306 4.46 -2.78 -9.21
C LYS A 306 3.02 -2.29 -9.15
N GLU A 307 2.72 -1.29 -9.97
CA GLU A 307 1.34 -0.87 -10.20
C GLU A 307 0.56 -1.95 -10.93
N MET A 308 -0.61 -2.29 -10.39
CA MET A 308 -1.57 -3.15 -11.05
C MET A 308 -2.28 -2.39 -12.16
N ASP A 309 -2.77 -3.10 -13.18
CA ASP A 309 -3.68 -2.55 -14.20
C ASP A 309 -5.12 -2.40 -13.66
N ILE A 310 -5.22 -1.81 -12.47
CA ILE A 310 -6.44 -1.51 -11.73
C ILE A 310 -6.23 -0.10 -11.18
N GLN A 311 -6.70 0.89 -11.95
CA GLN A 311 -6.45 2.30 -11.70
C GLN A 311 -7.69 3.13 -12.02
N TYR A 312 -7.78 4.29 -11.38
CA TYR A 312 -8.90 5.20 -11.56
C TYR A 312 -8.41 6.65 -11.46
N GLY A 313 -8.85 7.48 -12.39
CA GLY A 313 -8.49 8.90 -12.44
C GLY A 313 -9.72 9.76 -12.22
N ARG A 314 -9.73 10.56 -11.15
CA ARG A 314 -10.74 11.60 -10.92
C ARG A 314 -10.24 12.92 -11.47
N TYR A 315 -11.01 13.53 -12.37
CA TYR A 315 -10.73 14.90 -12.80
C TYR A 315 -11.45 15.89 -11.89
N THR A 316 -10.69 16.74 -11.17
CA THR A 316 -11.24 17.63 -10.12
C THR A 316 -10.93 19.10 -10.36
N SER A 317 -10.22 19.46 -11.43
CA SER A 317 -9.72 20.84 -11.62
C SER A 317 -10.41 21.62 -12.74
N PRO A 318 -10.71 22.93 -12.61
CA PRO A 318 -10.45 23.74 -11.43
C PRO A 318 -11.47 23.47 -10.32
N LEU A 319 -11.06 23.75 -9.09
CA LEU A 319 -11.92 23.75 -7.91
C LEU A 319 -12.91 24.93 -7.93
#